data_AF-A0A1H6TXB1-F1
#
_entry.id   AF-A0A1H6TXB1-F1
#
_cell.length_a   1.000
_cell.length_b   1.000
_cell.length_c   1.000
_cell.angle_alpha   90.00
_cell.angle_beta   90.00
_cell.angle_gamma   90.00
#
_symmetry.space_group_name_H-M   'P 1'
#
loop_
_entity.id
_entity.type
_entity.pdbx_description
1 polymer ?
#
loop_
_entity_poly.entity_id
_entity_poly.type
_entity_poly.pdbx_seq_one_letter_code
_entity_poly.pdbx_strand_id
1 'polypeptide(L)'
;MKERVDSVFLSQLADDFLEIAKKFNDYRFEKISQQVISQVTFVEMGKEANRLMDTAREMKLLSTLIVEEEAAEALNQLQSINLEIKQTIATLKNVQTAFDLIGTLGELAMAMVEKKPSAIAEKIRALMDLLSEKTD
;
A
#
# COMPACT_ATOMS: atom_id res chain seq x y z
N MET A 1 -12.14 20.26 15.99
CA MET A 1 -12.89 19.35 15.08
C MET A 1 -12.02 18.78 13.96
N LYS A 2 -10.95 19.45 13.50
CA LYS A 2 -10.00 18.93 12.49
C LYS A 2 -9.28 17.64 12.90
N GLU A 3 -8.77 17.54 14.13
CA GLU A 3 -8.07 16.34 14.64
C GLU A 3 -8.86 15.02 14.53
N ARG A 4 -10.20 15.08 14.56
CA ARG A 4 -11.06 13.90 14.38
C ARG A 4 -11.15 13.44 12.93
N VAL A 5 -10.98 14.35 11.96
CA VAL A 5 -11.09 14.03 10.52
C VAL A 5 -9.83 13.29 10.06
N ASP A 6 -8.66 13.73 10.52
CA ASP A 6 -7.36 13.13 10.17
C ASP A 6 -7.20 11.71 10.76
N SER A 7 -7.70 11.52 11.98
CA SER A 7 -7.77 10.21 12.66
C SER A 7 -8.64 9.19 11.89
N VAL A 8 -9.81 9.61 11.40
CA VAL A 8 -10.70 8.75 10.60
C VAL A 8 -10.05 8.41 9.26
N PHE A 9 -9.40 9.38 8.63
CA PHE A 9 -8.75 9.17 7.35
C PHE A 9 -7.59 8.17 7.45
N LEU A 10 -6.69 8.34 8.41
CA LEU A 10 -5.58 7.40 8.62
C LEU A 10 -6.06 6.00 9.01
N SER A 11 -7.16 5.90 9.75
CA SER A 11 -7.78 4.60 10.03
C SER A 11 -8.32 3.94 8.76
N GLN A 12 -8.97 4.71 7.88
CA GLN A 12 -9.47 4.19 6.61
C GLN A 12 -8.32 3.78 5.69
N LEU A 13 -7.25 4.57 5.68
CA LEU A 13 -6.06 4.28 4.90
C LEU A 13 -5.37 3.00 5.41
N ALA A 14 -5.25 2.83 6.72
CA ALA A 14 -4.77 1.59 7.32
C ALA A 14 -5.61 0.36 6.90
N ASP A 15 -6.94 0.50 6.86
CA ASP A 15 -7.83 -0.57 6.38
C ASP A 15 -7.61 -0.90 4.91
N ASP A 16 -7.36 0.11 4.08
CA ASP A 16 -7.06 -0.10 2.66
C ASP A 16 -5.74 -0.84 2.45
N PHE A 17 -4.70 -0.47 3.19
CA PHE A 17 -3.41 -1.15 3.17
C PHE A 17 -3.55 -2.62 3.60
N LEU A 18 -4.38 -2.89 4.62
CA LEU A 18 -4.68 -4.24 5.06
C LEU A 18 -5.42 -5.05 3.98
N GLU A 19 -6.38 -4.43 3.29
CA GLU A 19 -7.07 -5.09 2.18
C GLU A 19 -6.12 -5.40 1.02
N ILE A 20 -5.23 -4.47 0.68
CA ILE A 20 -4.20 -4.69 -0.35
C ILE A 20 -3.29 -5.86 0.03
N ALA A 21 -2.84 -5.94 1.29
CA ALA A 21 -2.03 -7.05 1.77
C ALA A 21 -2.75 -8.41 1.64
N LYS A 22 -4.07 -8.44 1.89
CA LYS A 22 -4.89 -9.64 1.70
C LYS A 22 -4.96 -10.05 0.22
N LYS A 23 -5.29 -9.12 -0.68
CA LYS A 23 -5.35 -9.39 -2.12
C LYS A 23 -4.01 -9.84 -2.70
N PHE A 24 -2.92 -9.25 -2.22
CA PHE A 24 -1.58 -9.68 -2.63
C PHE A 24 -1.25 -11.09 -2.13
N ASN A 25 -1.69 -11.45 -0.92
CA ASN A 25 -1.60 -12.83 -0.45
C ASN A 25 -2.42 -13.80 -1.31
N ASP A 26 -3.65 -13.43 -1.66
CA ASP A 26 -4.50 -14.26 -2.54
C ASP A 26 -3.82 -14.46 -3.90
N TYR A 27 -3.31 -13.39 -4.50
CA TYR A 27 -2.52 -13.43 -5.73
C TYR A 27 -1.30 -14.35 -5.60
N ARG A 28 -0.54 -14.21 -4.52
CA ARG A 28 0.64 -15.03 -4.22
C ARG A 28 0.29 -16.52 -4.13
N PHE A 29 -0.80 -16.88 -3.44
CA PHE A 29 -1.27 -18.26 -3.33
C PHE A 29 -1.77 -18.80 -4.68
N GLU A 30 -2.47 -17.98 -5.45
CA GLU A 30 -2.91 -18.35 -6.81
C GLU A 30 -1.69 -18.65 -7.70
N LYS A 31 -0.68 -17.77 -7.74
CA LYS A 31 0.47 -17.93 -8.63
C LYS A 31 1.38 -19.10 -8.27
N ILE A 32 1.57 -19.41 -6.98
CA ILE A 32 2.31 -20.62 -6.60
C ILE A 32 1.52 -21.88 -6.98
N SER A 33 0.18 -21.87 -6.85
CA SER A 33 -0.66 -23.01 -7.26
C SER A 33 -0.63 -23.27 -8.77
N GLN A 34 -0.49 -22.19 -9.55
CA GLN A 34 -0.31 -22.23 -11.01
C GLN A 34 1.15 -22.53 -11.43
N GLN A 35 2.08 -22.72 -10.48
CA GLN A 35 3.51 -22.91 -10.72
C GLN A 35 4.17 -21.76 -11.50
N VAL A 36 3.59 -20.55 -11.45
CA VAL A 36 4.09 -19.35 -12.13
C VAL A 36 5.26 -18.73 -11.36
N ILE A 37 5.31 -18.94 -10.05
CA ILE A 37 6.36 -18.41 -9.17
C ILE A 37 7.11 -19.54 -8.46
N SER A 38 8.37 -19.30 -8.14
CA SER A 38 9.18 -20.21 -7.35
C SER A 38 8.79 -20.17 -5.87
N GLN A 39 9.18 -21.20 -5.11
CA GLN A 39 9.03 -21.21 -3.65
C GLN A 39 9.77 -20.04 -2.97
N VAL A 40 10.92 -19.63 -3.53
CA VAL A 40 11.70 -18.48 -3.02
C VAL A 40 10.89 -17.20 -3.19
N THR A 41 10.39 -16.95 -4.40
CA THR A 41 9.52 -15.81 -4.72
C THR A 41 8.27 -15.80 -3.85
N PHE A 42 7.65 -16.96 -3.61
CA PHE A 42 6.49 -17.09 -2.72
C PHE A 42 6.80 -16.67 -1.27
N VAL A 43 7.99 -17.02 -0.75
CA VAL A 43 8.40 -16.60 0.60
C VAL A 43 8.66 -15.10 0.65
N GLU A 44 9.34 -14.54 -0.37
CA GLU A 44 9.64 -13.11 -0.46
C GLU A 44 8.36 -12.27 -0.55
N MET A 45 7.43 -12.64 -1.44
CA MET A 45 6.11 -12.00 -1.52
C MET A 45 5.37 -12.09 -0.17
N GLY A 46 5.56 -13.17 0.59
CA GLY A 46 5.01 -13.29 1.94
C GLY A 46 5.57 -12.28 2.94
N LYS A 47 6.87 -11.98 2.86
CA LYS A 47 7.53 -10.99 3.71
C LYS A 47 6.99 -9.59 3.42
N GLU A 48 6.84 -9.24 2.14
CA GLU A 48 6.29 -7.94 1.75
C GLU A 48 4.82 -7.80 2.13
N ALA A 49 4.02 -8.85 1.98
CA ALA A 49 2.63 -8.86 2.45
C ALA A 49 2.54 -8.63 3.97
N ASN A 50 3.40 -9.30 4.74
CA ASN A 50 3.44 -9.12 6.20
C ASN A 50 3.90 -7.71 6.58
N ARG A 51 4.92 -7.19 5.91
CA ARG A 51 5.38 -5.81 6.12
C ARG A 51 4.23 -4.82 5.91
N LEU A 52 3.46 -4.96 4.84
CA LEU A 52 2.30 -4.12 4.59
C LEU A 52 1.22 -4.26 5.67
N MET A 53 0.97 -5.48 6.18
CA MET A 53 0.05 -5.70 7.30
C MET A 53 0.53 -5.05 8.60
N ASP A 54 1.81 -5.18 8.91
CA ASP A 54 2.40 -4.61 10.14
C ASP A 54 2.37 -3.09 10.08
N THR A 55 2.73 -2.49 8.94
CA THR A 55 2.65 -1.04 8.76
C THR A 55 1.21 -0.54 8.77
N ALA A 56 0.26 -1.29 8.20
CA ALA A 56 -1.17 -0.96 8.33
C ALA A 56 -1.63 -0.93 9.80
N ARG A 57 -1.16 -1.87 10.63
CA ARG A 57 -1.45 -1.87 12.07
C ARG A 57 -0.82 -0.68 12.78
N GLU A 58 0.41 -0.32 12.45
CA GLU A 58 1.09 0.86 13.01
C GLU A 58 0.36 2.15 12.63
N MET A 59 -0.08 2.31 11.38
CA MET A 59 -0.90 3.44 10.93
C MET A 59 -2.23 3.51 11.69
N LYS A 60 -2.88 2.36 11.90
CA LYS A 60 -4.13 2.28 12.69
C LYS A 60 -3.90 2.69 14.14
N LEU A 61 -2.76 2.31 14.73
CA LEU A 61 -2.41 2.71 16.08
C LEU A 61 -2.13 4.22 16.16
N LEU A 62 -1.37 4.77 15.20
CA LEU A 62 -1.05 6.19 15.13
C LEU A 62 -2.26 7.07 14.79
N SER A 63 -3.23 6.55 14.03
CA SER A 63 -4.48 7.25 13.78
C SER A 63 -5.28 7.49 15.07
N THR A 64 -5.06 6.68 16.11
CA THR A 64 -5.64 6.90 17.45
C THR A 64 -4.88 7.94 18.28
N LEU A 65 -3.70 8.39 17.84
CA LEU A 65 -2.78 9.27 18.58
C LEU A 65 -2.69 10.73 18.07
N ILE A 66 -3.59 11.15 17.16
CA ILE A 66 -3.72 12.51 16.58
C ILE A 66 -2.55 12.91 15.66
N VAL A 67 -2.87 13.29 14.42
CA VAL A 67 -1.91 13.70 13.38
C VAL A 67 -2.17 15.15 12.95
N GLU A 68 -1.07 15.90 12.73
CA GLU A 68 -1.02 17.34 12.40
C GLU A 68 -1.42 17.65 10.94
N GLU A 69 -1.73 18.93 10.69
CA GLU A 69 -2.43 19.48 9.50
C GLU A 69 -1.76 19.30 8.12
N GLU A 70 -0.51 18.85 8.02
CA GLU A 70 0.28 18.97 6.77
C GLU A 70 0.14 17.80 5.77
N ALA A 71 -0.72 16.80 6.02
CA ALA A 71 -0.85 15.61 5.16
C ALA A 71 -2.14 15.53 4.31
N ALA A 72 -3.08 16.46 4.46
CA ALA A 72 -4.47 16.28 3.98
C ALA A 72 -4.65 16.15 2.44
N GLU A 73 -3.87 16.88 1.62
CA GLU A 73 -4.00 16.81 0.15
C GLU A 73 -3.40 15.52 -0.44
N ALA A 74 -2.24 15.09 0.07
CA ALA A 74 -1.60 13.84 -0.35
C ALA A 74 -2.44 12.62 0.07
N LEU A 75 -3.07 12.71 1.23
CA LEU A 75 -4.00 11.71 1.75
C LEU A 75 -5.23 11.54 0.84
N ASN A 76 -5.87 12.62 0.38
CA ASN A 76 -7.02 12.51 -0.53
C ASN A 76 -6.68 11.84 -1.87
N GLN A 77 -5.51 12.11 -2.44
CA GLN A 77 -5.08 11.45 -3.70
C GLN A 77 -4.84 9.94 -3.50
N LEU A 78 -4.29 9.57 -2.34
CA LEU A 78 -4.05 8.19 -1.92
C LEU A 78 -5.31 7.32 -1.89
N GLN A 79 -6.47 7.89 -1.58
CA GLN A 79 -7.72 7.14 -1.52
C GLN A 79 -8.16 6.64 -2.91
N SER A 80 -8.00 7.47 -3.95
CA SER A 80 -8.29 7.06 -5.33
C SER A 80 -7.28 6.03 -5.86
N ILE A 81 -6.00 6.26 -5.56
CA ILE A 81 -4.88 5.37 -5.92
C ILE A 81 -5.06 4.00 -5.27
N ASN A 82 -5.52 3.93 -4.02
CA ASN A 82 -5.76 2.65 -3.34
C ASN A 82 -6.82 1.79 -4.04
N LEU A 83 -7.90 2.40 -4.54
CA LEU A 83 -8.93 1.67 -5.25
C LEU A 83 -8.37 1.06 -6.55
N GLU A 84 -7.57 1.85 -7.25
CA GLU A 84 -6.90 1.46 -8.49
C GLU A 84 -5.84 0.37 -8.24
N ILE A 85 -5.06 0.46 -7.16
CA ILE A 85 -4.10 -0.57 -6.75
C ILE A 85 -4.80 -1.88 -6.40
N LYS A 86 -5.92 -1.82 -5.66
CA LYS A 86 -6.73 -3.01 -5.33
C LYS A 86 -7.20 -3.75 -6.57
N GLN A 87 -7.58 -3.03 -7.62
CA GLN A 87 -7.97 -3.61 -8.92
C GLN A 87 -6.75 -4.10 -9.71
N THR A 88 -5.65 -3.35 -9.66
CA THR A 88 -4.39 -3.67 -10.32
C THR A 88 -3.78 -4.96 -9.81
N ILE A 89 -3.71 -5.17 -8.50
CA ILE A 89 -3.19 -6.42 -7.90
C ILE A 89 -4.04 -7.62 -8.27
N ALA A 90 -5.37 -7.46 -8.33
CA ALA A 90 -6.27 -8.54 -8.71
C ALA A 90 -6.12 -8.98 -10.18
N THR A 91 -5.64 -8.09 -11.05
CA THR A 91 -5.54 -8.32 -12.51
C THR A 91 -4.10 -8.49 -12.99
N LEU A 92 -3.12 -8.26 -12.11
CA LEU A 92 -1.71 -8.36 -12.39
C LEU A 92 -1.34 -9.74 -12.92
N LYS A 93 -0.53 -9.78 -13.99
CA LYS A 93 0.05 -11.04 -14.48
C LYS A 93 1.57 -11.10 -14.27
N ASN A 94 2.20 -9.93 -14.14
CA ASN A 94 3.63 -9.80 -13.89
C ASN A 94 3.90 -9.75 -12.38
N VAL A 95 4.65 -10.73 -11.90
CA VAL A 95 5.00 -10.86 -10.47
C VAL A 95 5.94 -9.75 -10.01
N GLN A 96 6.85 -9.27 -10.86
CA GLN A 96 7.78 -8.21 -10.51
C GLN A 96 7.05 -6.88 -10.27
N THR A 97 6.14 -6.52 -11.18
CA THR A 97 5.29 -5.34 -11.00
C THR A 97 4.45 -5.41 -9.74
N ALA A 98 3.95 -6.60 -9.39
CA ALA A 98 3.22 -6.80 -8.13
C ALA A 98 4.13 -6.57 -6.91
N PHE A 99 5.38 -7.03 -6.98
CA PHE A 99 6.37 -6.85 -5.93
C PHE A 99 6.77 -5.38 -5.76
N ASP A 100 7.08 -4.68 -6.85
CA ASP A 100 7.49 -3.28 -6.85
C ASP A 100 6.37 -2.35 -6.32
N LEU A 101 5.11 -2.66 -6.68
CA LEU A 101 3.94 -1.93 -6.20
C LEU A 101 3.77 -2.07 -4.68
N ILE A 102 3.90 -3.29 -4.14
CA ILE A 102 3.78 -3.55 -2.70
C ILE A 102 4.96 -2.94 -1.92
N GLY A 103 6.18 -3.03 -2.45
CA GLY A 103 7.35 -2.39 -1.85
C GLY A 103 7.16 -0.88 -1.72
N THR A 104 6.73 -0.23 -2.81
CA THR A 104 6.47 1.22 -2.85
C THR A 104 5.35 1.61 -1.89
N LEU A 105 4.29 0.81 -1.75
CA LEU A 105 3.25 1.02 -0.75
C LEU A 105 3.80 0.95 0.68
N GLY A 106 4.59 -0.08 1.00
CA GLY A 106 5.23 -0.20 2.31
C GLY A 106 6.08 1.02 2.65
N GLU A 107 6.84 1.53 1.69
CA GLU A 107 7.64 2.75 1.85
C GLU A 107 6.78 4.01 2.05
N LEU A 108 5.67 4.14 1.32
CA LEU A 108 4.72 5.24 1.49
C LEU A 108 4.11 5.24 2.89
N ALA A 109 3.70 4.07 3.37
CA ALA A 109 3.16 3.93 4.72
C ALA A 109 4.20 4.29 5.80
N MET A 110 5.45 3.85 5.64
CA MET A 110 6.54 4.28 6.52
C MET A 110 6.74 5.80 6.48
N ALA A 111 6.71 6.43 5.31
CA ALA A 111 6.84 7.88 5.19
C ALA A 111 5.70 8.64 5.88
N MET A 112 4.49 8.09 5.87
CA MET A 112 3.34 8.63 6.61
C MET A 112 3.52 8.49 8.12
N VAL A 113 3.96 7.33 8.59
CA VAL A 113 4.29 7.06 10.00
C VAL A 113 5.37 8.03 10.49
N GLU A 114 6.40 8.24 9.69
CA GLU A 114 7.52 9.14 10.01
C GLU A 114 7.19 10.63 9.81
N LYS A 115 5.96 10.96 9.36
CA LYS A 115 5.52 12.33 9.02
C LYS A 115 6.53 13.06 8.12
N LYS A 116 6.90 12.44 6.98
CA LYS A 116 7.83 13.03 5.99
C LYS A 116 7.10 13.41 4.69
N PRO A 117 6.54 14.63 4.58
CA PRO A 117 5.71 15.04 3.45
C PRO A 117 6.37 14.88 2.07
N SER A 118 7.66 15.21 1.96
CA SER A 118 8.41 15.07 0.70
C SER A 118 8.52 13.62 0.24
N ALA A 119 8.73 12.69 1.19
CA ALA A 119 8.80 11.26 0.90
C ALA A 119 7.41 10.70 0.53
N ILE A 120 6.35 11.17 1.19
CA ILE A 120 4.96 10.82 0.82
C ILE A 120 4.69 11.20 -0.65
N ALA A 121 5.02 12.45 -1.02
CA ALA A 121 4.81 12.93 -2.38
C ALA A 121 5.63 12.16 -3.43
N GLU A 122 6.88 11.82 -3.11
CA GLU A 122 7.74 11.01 -3.98
C GLU A 122 7.16 9.61 -4.21
N LYS A 123 6.74 8.93 -3.13
CA LYS A 123 6.19 7.57 -3.24
C LYS A 123 4.84 7.53 -3.93
N ILE A 124 4.01 8.57 -3.79
CA ILE A 124 2.79 8.71 -4.58
C ILE A 124 3.10 8.81 -6.07
N ARG A 125 4.13 9.57 -6.48
CA ARG A 125 4.54 9.62 -7.89
C ARG A 125 5.03 8.27 -8.39
N ALA A 126 5.89 7.61 -7.62
CA ALA A 126 6.37 6.26 -7.99
C ALA A 126 5.21 5.26 -8.17
N LEU A 127 4.17 5.33 -7.34
CA LEU A 127 2.96 4.51 -7.52
C LEU A 127 2.22 4.85 -8.81
N MET A 128 2.07 6.13 -9.13
CA MET A 128 1.43 6.56 -10.38
C MET A 128 2.23 6.09 -11.60
N ASP A 129 3.55 6.20 -11.57
CA ASP A 129 4.42 5.75 -12.66
C ASP A 129 4.24 4.24 -12.89
N LEU A 130 4.30 3.43 -11.82
CA LEU A 130 4.07 1.98 -11.87
C LEU A 130 2.68 1.58 -12.39
N LEU A 131 1.65 2.39 -12.10
CA LEU A 131 0.29 2.16 -12.60
C LEU A 131 0.16 2.57 -14.07
N SER A 132 0.86 3.63 -14.48
CA SER A 132 0.82 4.13 -15.85
C SER A 132 1.52 3.19 -16.84
N GLU A 133 2.66 2.59 -16.46
CA GLU A 133 3.41 1.59 -17.26
C GLU A 133 2.62 0.31 -17.55
N LYS A 134 1.47 0.15 -16.91
CA LYS A 134 0.59 -1.02 -17.00
C LYS A 134 -0.55 -0.87 -18.01
N THR A 135 -0.72 0.34 -18.56
CA THR A 135 -1.81 0.68 -19.49
C THR A 135 -1.37 0.64 -20.96
N ASP A 136 -0.08 0.42 -21.23
CA ASP A 136 0.50 0.14 -22.55
C ASP A 136 0.71 -1.36 -22.80
#